data_AF-S8BAX4-F1
#
_entry.id   AF-S8BAX4-F1
#
_cell.length_a   1.000
_cell.length_b   1.000
_cell.length_c   1.000
_cell.angle_alpha   90.00
_cell.angle_beta   90.00
_cell.angle_gamma   90.00
#
_symmetry.space_group_name_H-M   'P 1'
#
loop_
_entity.id
_entity.type
_entity.pdbx_description
1 polymer ?
#
loop_
_entity_poly.entity_id
_entity_poly.type
_entity_poly.pdbx_seq_one_letter_code
_entity_poly.pdbx_strand_id
1 'polypeptide(L)'
;MLACVVLFGFSTSLHMAMIARCCVGLLNGNVGILRTVVAELVPEKELQPQAFGILPLAWNIGSIIGPAIGGFLSEPAQKYPEVFPKESFFDRNPWALPNLFIATISLVGFCLGILFLEETLAERKYRYDPGRDIGRRIEQFLGFKSESPIARPQLDAHDRDRSPDATLTWSQILTKSSVQLILLYVTLAIHNISYEQLLSVFLATKIHAKSNPIRLPFHLPGGFALDTSDIGLVFASIGVVVIIVQFVFYPPLAKKYGKIRLLTVAAILDPIAYNAIPYTLSLYKPYTANGSNWMLWVTWAAIVIMRGTTTVFALTSCVILITNTASSPKALGTLNGLSTSLAALGLSLGPSTFGWLFSTGQKSSWTTIPWVGLSLVALSMWVWIPDAEDLERDDKNPISQHSSNSDADDQISARD
;
A
#
# COMPACT_ATOMS: atom_id res chain seq x y z
N MET A 1 8.98 -7.94 -13.65
CA MET A 1 8.91 -6.62 -12.97
C MET A 1 10.15 -5.78 -13.25
N LEU A 2 11.37 -6.25 -12.94
CA LEU A 2 12.64 -5.53 -13.17
C LEU A 2 12.77 -4.90 -14.56
N ALA A 3 12.60 -5.70 -15.62
CA ALA A 3 12.69 -5.20 -17.00
C ALA A 3 11.68 -4.08 -17.30
N CYS A 4 10.47 -4.13 -16.72
CA CYS A 4 9.43 -3.12 -16.93
C CYS A 4 9.75 -1.81 -16.21
N VAL A 5 10.37 -1.89 -15.02
CA VAL A 5 10.86 -0.70 -14.27
C VAL A 5 11.97 -0.01 -15.05
N VAL A 6 12.92 -0.79 -15.58
CA VAL A 6 13.96 -0.27 -16.47
C VAL A 6 13.30 0.36 -17.71
N LEU A 7 12.39 -0.34 -18.39
CA LEU A 7 11.68 0.19 -19.57
C LEU A 7 11.00 1.53 -19.29
N PHE A 8 10.42 1.71 -18.10
CA PHE A 8 9.81 2.99 -17.70
C PHE A 8 10.84 4.11 -17.57
N GLY A 9 12.03 3.84 -17.02
CA GLY A 9 13.10 4.84 -16.88
C GLY A 9 13.64 5.39 -18.21
N PHE A 10 13.59 4.58 -19.26
CA PHE A 10 14.07 4.92 -20.60
C PHE A 10 12.90 5.28 -21.54
N SER A 11 11.72 5.56 -20.99
CA SER A 11 10.55 5.87 -21.80
C SER A 11 10.70 7.24 -22.48
N THR A 12 10.63 7.26 -23.81
CA THR A 12 10.68 8.49 -24.62
C THR A 12 9.30 9.00 -25.05
N SER A 13 8.25 8.21 -24.80
CA SER A 13 6.87 8.56 -25.13
C SER A 13 5.91 8.19 -23.99
N LEU A 14 4.79 8.93 -23.91
CA LEU A 14 3.74 8.67 -22.93
C LEU A 14 3.18 7.25 -23.04
N HIS A 15 2.98 6.74 -24.26
CA HIS A 15 2.46 5.39 -24.50
C HIS A 15 3.39 4.31 -23.96
N MET A 16 4.71 4.46 -24.19
CA MET A 16 5.71 3.54 -23.66
C MET A 16 5.72 3.55 -22.12
N ALA A 17 5.62 4.74 -21.51
CA ALA A 17 5.52 4.88 -20.06
C ALA A 17 4.26 4.21 -19.49
N MET A 18 3.11 4.39 -20.16
CA MET A 18 1.84 3.75 -19.76
C MET A 18 1.92 2.23 -19.86
N ILE A 19 2.40 1.68 -20.98
CA ILE A 19 2.56 0.23 -21.17
C ILE A 19 3.51 -0.34 -20.11
N ALA A 20 4.66 0.30 -19.88
CA ALA A 20 5.60 -0.13 -18.86
C ALA A 20 4.95 -0.16 -17.46
N ARG A 21 4.18 0.88 -17.09
CA ARG A 21 3.43 0.91 -15.83
C ARG A 21 2.35 -0.16 -15.73
N CYS A 22 1.60 -0.41 -16.81
CA CYS A 22 0.63 -1.50 -16.85
C CYS A 22 1.31 -2.86 -16.63
N CYS A 23 2.45 -3.12 -17.29
CA CYS A 23 3.22 -4.34 -17.08
C CYS A 23 3.79 -4.46 -15.66
N VAL A 24 4.25 -3.36 -15.04
CA VAL A 24 4.66 -3.37 -13.63
C VAL A 24 3.48 -3.75 -12.73
N GLY A 25 2.29 -3.18 -12.96
CA GLY A 25 1.08 -3.52 -12.21
C GLY A 25 0.64 -4.97 -12.36
N LEU A 26 0.63 -5.49 -13.59
CA LEU A 26 0.29 -6.90 -13.88
C LEU A 26 1.23 -7.89 -13.18
N LEU A 27 2.50 -7.52 -13.04
CA LEU A 27 3.52 -8.36 -12.41
C LEU A 27 3.65 -8.12 -10.90
N ASN A 28 2.77 -7.31 -10.29
CA ASN A 28 2.82 -6.92 -8.88
C ASN A 28 2.01 -7.89 -7.97
N GLY A 29 2.34 -9.18 -8.01
CA GLY A 29 1.71 -10.22 -7.18
C GLY A 29 2.39 -10.45 -5.81
N ASN A 30 3.40 -9.65 -5.47
CA ASN A 30 4.35 -9.98 -4.39
C ASN A 30 3.72 -9.96 -2.99
N VAL A 31 2.71 -9.11 -2.75
CA VAL A 31 2.09 -8.97 -1.42
C VAL A 31 1.40 -10.26 -0.98
N GLY A 32 0.74 -10.97 -1.90
CA GLY A 32 0.10 -12.26 -1.61
C GLY A 32 1.14 -13.33 -1.27
N ILE A 33 2.20 -13.43 -2.08
CA ILE A 33 3.29 -14.39 -1.89
C ILE A 33 3.98 -14.17 -0.53
N LEU A 34 4.31 -12.92 -0.19
CA LEU A 34 4.96 -12.58 1.07
C LEU A 34 4.13 -12.99 2.29
N ARG A 35 2.80 -12.81 2.22
CA ARG A 35 1.90 -13.24 3.30
C ARG A 35 1.90 -14.75 3.49
N THR A 36 1.90 -15.51 2.39
CA THR A 36 1.97 -16.98 2.44
C THR A 36 3.31 -17.46 2.99
N VAL A 37 4.42 -16.92 2.49
CA VAL A 37 5.78 -17.23 2.96
C VAL A 37 5.91 -16.98 4.47
N VAL A 38 5.42 -15.84 4.96
CA VAL A 38 5.45 -15.51 6.39
C VAL A 38 4.61 -16.49 7.22
N ALA A 39 3.42 -16.88 6.73
CA ALA A 39 2.58 -17.86 7.41
C ALA A 39 3.22 -19.26 7.48
N GLU A 40 3.91 -19.68 6.42
CA GLU A 40 4.62 -20.96 6.36
C GLU A 40 5.88 -20.99 7.22
N LEU A 41 6.59 -19.86 7.33
CA LEU A 41 7.76 -19.71 8.20
C LEU A 41 7.40 -19.68 9.69
N VAL A 42 6.20 -19.22 10.04
CA VAL A 42 5.73 -19.09 11.43
C VAL A 42 4.46 -19.92 11.63
N PRO A 43 4.59 -21.24 11.82
CA PRO A 43 3.45 -22.13 12.02
C PRO A 43 2.72 -21.88 13.35
N GLU A 44 3.39 -21.32 14.36
CA GLU A 44 2.78 -20.99 15.64
C GLU A 44 1.81 -19.81 15.51
N LYS A 45 0.51 -20.10 15.63
CA LYS A 45 -0.56 -19.08 15.54
C LYS A 45 -0.38 -17.90 16.49
N GLU A 46 0.25 -18.12 17.65
CA GLU A 46 0.52 -17.06 18.64
C GLU A 46 1.56 -16.03 18.16
N LEU A 47 2.49 -16.45 17.28
CA LEU A 47 3.57 -15.60 16.75
C LEU A 47 3.23 -14.96 15.41
N GLN A 48 2.26 -15.52 14.67
CA GLN A 48 1.82 -14.99 13.37
C GLN A 48 1.48 -13.49 13.39
N PRO A 49 0.75 -12.92 14.39
CA PRO A 49 0.47 -11.48 14.43
C PRO A 49 1.74 -10.62 14.43
N GLN A 50 2.81 -11.07 15.09
CA GLN A 50 4.09 -10.36 15.12
C GLN A 50 4.81 -10.47 13.77
N ALA A 51 4.80 -11.65 13.17
CA ALA A 51 5.42 -11.91 11.87
C ALA A 51 4.74 -11.12 10.73
N PHE A 52 3.40 -11.14 10.69
CA PHE A 52 2.62 -10.35 9.74
C PHE A 52 2.80 -8.84 9.94
N GLY A 53 3.16 -8.39 11.16
CA GLY A 53 3.50 -6.99 11.45
C GLY A 53 4.73 -6.46 10.72
N ILE A 54 5.63 -7.34 10.24
CA ILE A 54 6.84 -6.96 9.48
C ILE A 54 6.48 -6.50 8.06
N LEU A 55 5.41 -7.04 7.46
CA LEU A 55 5.05 -6.70 6.07
C LEU A 55 4.65 -5.23 5.91
N PRO A 56 3.76 -4.66 6.75
CA PRO A 56 3.48 -3.22 6.74
C PRO A 56 4.70 -2.36 7.10
N LEU A 57 5.60 -2.84 7.97
CA LEU A 57 6.84 -2.14 8.29
C LEU A 57 7.70 -1.93 7.05
N ALA A 58 7.95 -3.01 6.29
CA ALA A 58 8.75 -2.94 5.06
C ALA A 58 8.12 -2.00 4.03
N TRP A 59 6.79 -2.03 3.88
CA TRP A 59 6.05 -1.10 3.02
C TRP A 59 6.25 0.36 3.45
N ASN A 60 6.13 0.66 4.74
CA ASN A 60 6.29 2.00 5.28
C ASN A 60 7.74 2.54 5.15
N ILE A 61 8.74 1.67 5.26
CA ILE A 61 10.13 2.06 4.96
C ILE A 61 10.26 2.42 3.48
N GLY A 62 9.71 1.57 2.60
CA GLY A 62 9.71 1.83 1.16
C GLY A 62 9.01 3.14 0.77
N SER A 63 7.90 3.48 1.43
CA SER A 63 7.15 4.71 1.16
C SER A 63 7.85 5.99 1.62
N ILE A 64 8.80 5.92 2.57
CA ILE A 64 9.67 7.06 2.92
C ILE A 64 10.78 7.23 1.90
N ILE A 65 11.56 6.16 1.72
CA ILE A 65 12.83 6.24 0.99
C ILE A 65 12.55 6.36 -0.50
N GLY A 66 11.48 5.74 -1.01
CA GLY A 66 11.09 5.74 -2.41
C GLY A 66 10.91 7.14 -3.01
N PRO A 67 9.99 7.98 -2.49
CA PRO A 67 9.79 9.35 -2.97
C PRO A 67 11.03 10.23 -2.83
N ALA A 68 11.80 10.09 -1.74
CA ALA A 68 13.05 10.82 -1.56
C ALA A 68 14.06 10.48 -2.66
N ILE A 69 14.34 9.19 -2.87
CA ILE A 69 15.24 8.71 -3.94
C ILE A 69 14.73 9.16 -5.31
N GLY A 70 13.43 8.96 -5.58
CA GLY A 70 12.80 9.32 -6.85
C GLY A 70 12.93 10.82 -7.14
N GLY A 71 12.73 11.66 -6.11
CA GLY A 71 12.93 13.10 -6.18
C GLY A 71 14.38 13.46 -6.45
N PHE A 72 15.32 13.09 -5.56
CA PHE A 72 16.72 13.49 -5.68
C PHE A 72 17.42 12.97 -6.94
N LEU A 73 17.14 11.74 -7.37
CA LEU A 73 17.79 11.15 -8.55
C LEU A 73 17.14 11.56 -9.88
N SER A 74 15.94 12.13 -9.86
CA SER A 74 15.29 12.64 -11.08
C SER A 74 15.97 13.89 -11.62
N GLU A 75 15.99 14.01 -12.96
CA GLU A 75 16.56 15.16 -13.68
C GLU A 75 18.03 15.45 -13.30
N PRO A 76 18.92 14.44 -13.30
CA PRO A 76 20.26 14.56 -12.73
C PRO A 76 21.14 15.58 -13.47
N ALA A 77 20.96 15.77 -14.78
CA ALA A 77 21.69 16.79 -15.55
C ALA A 77 21.27 18.24 -15.21
N GLN A 78 20.04 18.43 -14.72
CA GLN A 78 19.57 19.74 -14.24
C GLN A 78 20.03 20.01 -12.82
N LYS A 79 20.00 19.00 -11.94
CA LYS A 79 20.31 19.13 -10.51
C LYS A 79 21.78 19.05 -10.16
N TYR A 80 22.54 18.21 -10.87
CA TYR A 80 23.96 17.96 -10.60
C TYR A 80 24.79 18.16 -11.88
N PRO A 81 24.83 19.39 -12.44
CA PRO A 81 25.50 19.66 -13.73
C PRO A 81 27.01 19.42 -13.70
N GLU A 82 27.63 19.42 -12.51
CA GLU A 82 29.05 19.13 -12.32
C GLU A 82 29.38 17.64 -12.55
N VAL A 83 28.43 16.75 -12.26
CA VAL A 83 28.60 15.29 -12.38
C VAL A 83 27.96 14.78 -13.68
N PHE A 84 26.84 15.39 -14.09
CA PHE A 84 26.08 15.01 -15.27
C PHE A 84 26.04 16.18 -16.26
N PRO A 85 26.92 16.20 -17.28
CA PRO A 85 26.95 17.30 -18.24
C PRO A 85 25.67 17.35 -19.08
N LYS A 86 25.35 18.56 -19.58
CA LYS A 86 24.28 18.76 -20.57
C LYS A 86 24.57 17.94 -21.84
N GLU A 87 23.51 17.48 -22.50
CA GLU A 87 23.55 16.55 -23.64
C GLU A 87 24.04 15.13 -23.31
N SER A 88 24.34 14.82 -22.04
CA SER A 88 24.68 13.47 -21.61
C SER A 88 23.51 12.48 -21.72
N PHE A 89 23.82 11.20 -21.56
CA PHE A 89 22.82 10.12 -21.56
C PHE A 89 21.66 10.39 -20.60
N PHE A 90 21.96 10.90 -19.40
CA PHE A 90 20.97 11.17 -18.35
C PHE A 90 20.23 12.50 -18.51
N ASP A 91 20.73 13.41 -19.36
CA ASP A 91 19.99 14.60 -19.79
C ASP A 91 18.87 14.21 -20.77
N ARG A 92 19.17 13.28 -21.70
CA ARG A 92 18.19 12.73 -22.64
C ARG A 92 17.15 11.83 -21.95
N ASN A 93 17.53 11.20 -20.84
CA ASN A 93 16.67 10.28 -20.08
C ASN A 93 16.61 10.71 -18.59
N PRO A 94 15.86 11.77 -18.25
CA PRO A 94 15.86 12.35 -16.91
C PRO A 94 15.34 11.42 -15.82
N TRP A 95 14.62 10.36 -16.20
CA TRP A 95 14.04 9.37 -15.29
C TRP A 95 14.79 8.03 -15.26
N ALA A 96 15.86 7.87 -16.04
CA ALA A 96 16.60 6.61 -16.11
C ALA A 96 17.32 6.31 -14.79
N LEU A 97 17.98 7.30 -14.18
CA LEU A 97 18.75 7.13 -12.96
C LEU A 97 17.93 6.61 -11.77
N PRO A 98 16.77 7.19 -11.39
CA PRO A 98 15.97 6.67 -10.28
C PRO A 98 15.43 5.26 -10.57
N ASN A 99 15.10 4.96 -11.83
CA ASN A 99 14.60 3.64 -12.24
C ASN A 99 15.69 2.57 -12.26
N LEU A 100 16.91 2.90 -12.68
CA LEU A 100 18.07 2.01 -12.58
C LEU A 100 18.39 1.72 -11.11
N PHE A 101 18.37 2.74 -10.25
CA PHE A 101 18.63 2.56 -8.83
C PHE A 101 17.64 1.61 -8.17
N ILE A 102 16.33 1.80 -8.37
CA ILE A 102 15.31 0.91 -7.80
C ILE A 102 15.34 -0.48 -8.46
N ALA A 103 15.72 -0.59 -9.74
CA ALA A 103 15.95 -1.87 -10.39
C ALA A 103 17.15 -2.61 -9.77
N THR A 104 18.24 -1.91 -9.40
CA THR A 104 19.37 -2.50 -8.67
C THR A 104 18.94 -3.00 -7.30
N ILE A 105 18.19 -2.22 -6.51
CA ILE A 105 17.66 -2.68 -5.21
C ILE A 105 16.80 -3.94 -5.39
N SER A 106 15.91 -3.92 -6.37
CA SER A 106 15.02 -5.05 -6.66
C SER A 106 15.80 -6.28 -7.15
N LEU A 107 16.89 -6.09 -7.90
CA LEU A 107 17.77 -7.15 -8.35
C LEU A 107 18.54 -7.76 -7.18
N VAL A 108 19.04 -6.94 -6.25
CA VAL A 108 19.65 -7.42 -5.01
C VAL A 108 18.64 -8.26 -4.22
N GLY A 109 17.40 -7.78 -4.04
CA GLY A 109 16.35 -8.55 -3.37
C GLY A 109 16.04 -9.89 -4.06
N PHE A 110 16.00 -9.90 -5.40
CA PHE A 110 15.83 -11.12 -6.20
C PHE A 110 16.99 -12.11 -6.00
N CYS A 111 18.24 -11.64 -6.03
CA CYS A 111 19.42 -12.46 -5.76
C CYS A 111 19.41 -12.99 -4.33
N LEU A 112 19.05 -12.17 -3.34
CA LEU A 112 18.94 -12.60 -1.95
C LEU A 112 17.87 -13.69 -1.79
N GLY A 113 16.73 -13.55 -2.47
CA GLY A 113 15.70 -14.58 -2.51
C GLY A 113 16.22 -15.91 -3.06
N ILE A 114 16.88 -15.90 -4.21
CA ILE A 114 17.44 -17.13 -4.82
C ILE A 114 18.51 -17.78 -3.94
N LEU A 115 19.37 -16.98 -3.31
CA LEU A 115 20.54 -17.49 -2.59
C LEU A 115 20.22 -17.89 -1.14
N PHE A 116 19.30 -17.19 -0.47
CA PHE A 116 19.12 -17.32 0.98
C PHE A 116 17.71 -17.72 1.43
N LEU A 117 16.67 -17.56 0.60
CA LEU A 117 15.31 -17.96 1.00
C LEU A 117 15.15 -19.48 0.86
N GLU A 118 14.90 -20.16 1.98
CA GLU A 118 14.58 -21.58 1.96
C GLU A 118 13.17 -21.82 1.43
N GLU A 119 12.99 -22.97 0.76
CA GLU A 119 11.68 -23.43 0.34
C GLU A 119 10.77 -23.61 1.56
N THR A 120 9.74 -22.78 1.64
CA THR A 120 8.81 -22.74 2.76
C THR A 120 7.71 -23.80 2.63
N LEU A 121 7.43 -24.25 1.40
CA LEU A 121 6.41 -25.26 1.14
C LEU A 121 6.85 -26.64 1.65
N ALA A 122 6.10 -27.23 2.57
CA ALA A 122 6.42 -28.51 3.21
C ALA A 122 6.69 -29.65 2.20
N GLU A 123 5.91 -29.72 1.11
CA GLU A 123 6.07 -30.76 0.07
C GLU A 123 7.37 -30.64 -0.73
N ARG A 124 7.92 -29.43 -0.84
CA ARG A 124 9.11 -29.13 -1.64
C ARG A 124 10.34 -28.79 -0.81
N LYS A 125 10.19 -28.64 0.50
CA LYS A 125 11.25 -28.28 1.46
C LYS A 125 12.53 -29.10 1.32
N TYR A 126 12.42 -30.38 0.96
CA TYR A 126 13.57 -31.29 0.82
C TYR A 126 14.02 -31.51 -0.63
N ARG A 127 13.49 -30.74 -1.59
CA ARG A 127 13.94 -30.79 -2.97
C ARG A 127 15.26 -30.02 -3.08
N TYR A 128 16.18 -30.54 -3.91
CA TYR A 128 17.42 -29.83 -4.18
C TYR A 128 17.13 -28.48 -4.85
N ASP A 129 17.63 -27.41 -4.23
CA ASP A 129 17.58 -26.05 -4.73
C ASP A 129 19.00 -25.58 -5.11
N PRO A 130 19.28 -25.36 -6.41
CA PRO A 130 20.58 -24.88 -6.88
C PRO A 130 20.96 -23.50 -6.32
N GLY A 131 20.00 -22.60 -6.13
CA GLY A 131 20.22 -21.27 -5.60
C GLY A 131 20.68 -21.30 -4.15
N ARG A 132 20.00 -22.11 -3.32
CA ARG A 132 20.40 -22.31 -1.91
C ARG A 132 21.72 -23.07 -1.76
N ASP A 133 22.08 -23.97 -2.68
CA ASP A 133 23.42 -24.59 -2.65
C ASP A 133 24.53 -23.55 -2.85
N ILE A 134 24.35 -22.64 -3.82
CA ILE A 134 25.27 -21.53 -4.04
C ILE A 134 25.32 -20.61 -2.82
N GLY A 135 24.16 -20.27 -2.24
CA GLY A 135 24.08 -19.47 -1.02
C GLY A 135 24.82 -20.10 0.16
N ARG A 136 24.67 -21.41 0.38
CA ARG A 136 25.41 -22.14 1.43
C ARG A 136 26.92 -22.11 1.21
N ARG A 137 27.40 -22.22 -0.03
CA ARG A 137 28.83 -22.06 -0.33
C ARG A 137 29.34 -20.66 0.00
N ILE A 138 28.53 -19.63 -0.27
CA ILE A 138 28.85 -18.24 0.10
C ILE A 138 28.87 -18.08 1.62
N GLU A 139 27.89 -18.61 2.34
CA GLU A 139 27.84 -18.60 3.81
C GLU A 139 29.10 -19.26 4.42
N GLN A 140 29.47 -20.45 3.92
CA GLN A 140 30.67 -21.17 4.35
C GLN A 140 31.94 -20.40 4.04
N PHE A 141 32.04 -19.77 2.87
CA PHE A 141 33.17 -18.94 2.49
C PHE A 141 33.32 -17.70 3.40
N LEU A 142 32.19 -17.09 3.78
CA LEU A 142 32.15 -15.94 4.69
C LEU A 142 32.30 -16.33 6.18
N GLY A 143 32.46 -17.62 6.49
CA GLY A 143 32.66 -18.12 7.85
C GLY A 143 31.40 -18.18 8.70
N PHE A 144 30.21 -18.10 8.09
CA PHE A 144 28.95 -18.33 8.80
C PHE A 144 28.74 -19.82 9.07
N LYS A 145 28.25 -20.16 10.27
CA LYS A 145 27.80 -21.53 10.59
C LYS A 145 26.56 -21.83 9.76
N SER A 146 26.73 -22.53 8.64
CA SER A 146 25.62 -23.05 7.85
C SER A 146 25.14 -24.34 8.52
N GLU A 147 23.88 -24.36 8.97
CA GLU A 147 23.26 -25.58 9.47
C GLU A 147 23.19 -26.62 8.34
N SER A 148 23.61 -27.85 8.63
CA SER A 148 23.49 -28.98 7.70
C SER A 148 22.01 -29.20 7.36
N PRO A 149 21.67 -29.60 6.12
CA PRO A 149 20.29 -29.88 5.76
C PRO A 149 19.71 -30.87 6.77
N ILE A 150 18.64 -30.47 7.46
CA ILE A 150 17.90 -31.33 8.38
C ILE A 150 17.60 -32.62 7.61
N ALA A 151 18.19 -33.74 8.06
CA ALA A 151 17.94 -35.04 7.48
C ALA A 151 16.42 -35.23 7.39
N ARG A 152 15.90 -35.69 6.24
CA ARG A 152 14.46 -35.96 6.05
C ARG A 152 13.93 -36.62 7.32
N PRO A 153 13.07 -35.97 8.13
CA PRO A 153 12.22 -36.71 9.01
C PRO A 153 11.52 -37.73 8.10
N GLN A 154 11.52 -39.01 8.49
CA GLN A 154 10.62 -39.95 7.86
C GLN A 154 9.25 -39.26 7.92
N LEU A 155 8.72 -38.88 6.75
CA LEU A 155 7.35 -38.39 6.66
C LEU A 155 6.52 -39.56 7.17
N ASP A 156 6.13 -39.51 8.43
CA ASP A 156 5.21 -40.47 8.99
C ASP A 156 4.03 -40.51 8.04
N ALA A 157 3.67 -41.73 7.61
CA ALA A 157 2.56 -41.96 6.71
C ALA A 157 1.24 -41.36 7.24
N HIS A 158 1.23 -40.90 8.49
CA HIS A 158 0.14 -40.22 9.16
C HIS A 158 -0.16 -38.80 8.63
N ASP A 159 0.79 -38.09 8.02
CA ASP A 159 0.57 -36.74 7.46
C ASP A 159 0.00 -36.77 6.02
N ARG A 160 -0.06 -37.95 5.38
CA ARG A 160 -0.74 -38.15 4.09
C ARG A 160 -2.26 -38.25 4.23
N ASP A 161 -2.74 -38.38 5.47
CA ASP A 161 -4.15 -38.52 5.84
C ASP A 161 -4.74 -37.22 6.41
N ARG A 162 -4.16 -36.05 6.08
CA ARG A 162 -4.96 -34.82 6.17
C ARG A 162 -6.10 -34.99 5.20
N SER A 163 -7.29 -35.15 5.79
CA SER A 163 -8.59 -35.26 5.14
C SER A 163 -8.66 -34.42 3.86
N PRO A 164 -9.36 -34.91 2.81
CA PRO A 164 -9.49 -34.16 1.56
C PRO A 164 -9.90 -32.74 1.91
N ASP A 165 -9.02 -31.80 1.55
CA ASP A 165 -9.16 -30.36 1.63
C ASP A 165 -10.64 -29.98 1.53
N ALA A 166 -11.31 -29.75 2.66
CA ALA A 166 -12.69 -29.30 2.62
C ALA A 166 -12.69 -27.99 1.83
N THR A 167 -13.30 -28.02 0.64
CA THR A 167 -13.36 -26.86 -0.23
C THR A 167 -14.24 -25.83 0.48
N LEU A 168 -13.61 -24.79 1.02
CA LEU A 168 -14.33 -23.69 1.66
C LEU A 168 -15.31 -23.11 0.66
N THR A 169 -16.58 -23.07 1.03
CA THR A 169 -17.62 -22.47 0.21
C THR A 169 -17.44 -20.95 0.24
N TRP A 170 -17.69 -20.25 -0.87
CA TRP A 170 -17.58 -18.78 -0.93
C TRP A 170 -18.39 -18.06 0.16
N SER A 171 -19.49 -18.64 0.62
CA SER A 171 -20.30 -18.13 1.75
C SER A 171 -19.56 -18.14 3.10
N GLN A 172 -18.64 -19.11 3.31
CA GLN A 172 -17.80 -19.21 4.51
C GLN A 172 -16.61 -18.23 4.47
N ILE A 173 -16.24 -17.78 3.27
CA ILE A 173 -15.15 -16.83 3.04
C ILE A 173 -15.70 -15.40 3.07
N LEU A 174 -16.80 -15.15 2.36
CA LEU A 174 -17.42 -13.84 2.20
C LEU A 174 -18.56 -13.65 3.20
N THR A 175 -18.20 -13.58 4.48
CA THR A 175 -19.14 -13.12 5.52
C THR A 175 -19.56 -11.67 5.25
N LYS A 176 -20.70 -11.25 5.80
CA LYS A 176 -21.18 -9.86 5.69
C LYS A 176 -20.08 -8.87 6.11
N SER A 177 -19.42 -9.12 7.24
CA SER A 177 -18.33 -8.28 7.77
C SER A 177 -17.12 -8.28 6.84
N SER A 178 -16.75 -9.44 6.29
CA SER A 178 -15.64 -9.54 5.34
C SER A 178 -15.90 -8.73 4.07
N VAL A 179 -17.12 -8.80 3.51
CA VAL A 179 -17.51 -8.03 2.32
C VAL A 179 -17.47 -6.52 2.62
N GLN A 180 -18.02 -6.09 3.76
CA GLN A 180 -17.96 -4.69 4.19
C GLN A 180 -16.51 -4.18 4.30
N LEU A 181 -15.64 -4.95 4.94
CA LEU A 181 -14.23 -4.60 5.09
C LEU A 181 -13.46 -4.61 3.77
N ILE A 182 -13.78 -5.54 2.85
CA ILE A 182 -13.22 -5.54 1.49
C ILE A 182 -13.60 -4.25 0.76
N LEU A 183 -14.88 -3.87 0.77
CA LEU A 183 -15.35 -2.65 0.11
C LEU A 183 -14.72 -1.40 0.74
N LEU A 184 -14.59 -1.38 2.06
CA LEU A 184 -13.87 -0.35 2.80
C LEU A 184 -12.40 -0.25 2.36
N TYR A 185 -11.72 -1.39 2.17
CA TYR A 185 -10.34 -1.41 1.68
C TYR A 185 -10.22 -0.89 0.25
N VAL A 186 -11.18 -1.19 -0.63
CA VAL A 186 -11.24 -0.61 -1.98
C VAL A 186 -11.42 0.91 -1.91
N THR A 187 -12.35 1.40 -1.09
CA THR A 187 -12.55 2.84 -0.87
C THR A 187 -11.26 3.51 -0.38
N LEU A 188 -10.60 2.93 0.63
CA LEU A 188 -9.31 3.38 1.15
C LEU A 188 -8.24 3.45 0.06
N ALA A 189 -8.14 2.41 -0.76
CA ALA A 189 -7.20 2.35 -1.87
C ALA A 189 -7.45 3.48 -2.88
N ILE A 190 -8.72 3.72 -3.27
CA ILE A 190 -9.10 4.79 -4.20
C ILE A 190 -8.66 6.15 -3.65
N HIS A 191 -9.11 6.54 -2.46
CA HIS A 191 -8.88 7.92 -2.02
C HIS A 191 -7.46 8.17 -1.51
N ASN A 192 -6.73 7.15 -1.05
CA ASN A 192 -5.37 7.35 -0.56
C ASN A 192 -4.37 7.51 -1.73
N ILE A 193 -4.41 6.65 -2.74
CA ILE A 193 -3.51 6.80 -3.89
C ILE A 193 -3.92 7.98 -4.79
N SER A 194 -5.22 8.28 -4.90
CA SER A 194 -5.64 9.51 -5.58
C SER A 194 -5.20 10.77 -4.83
N TYR A 195 -5.20 10.75 -3.49
CA TYR A 195 -4.63 11.82 -2.69
C TYR A 195 -3.16 12.04 -2.99
N GLU A 196 -2.34 10.98 -2.95
CA GLU A 196 -0.89 11.10 -3.17
C GLU A 196 -0.60 11.68 -4.56
N GLN A 197 -1.28 11.18 -5.59
CA GLN A 197 -1.15 11.71 -6.93
C GLN A 197 -1.61 13.17 -7.02
N LEU A 198 -2.81 13.50 -6.52
CA LEU A 198 -3.34 14.87 -6.55
C LEU A 198 -2.42 15.84 -5.81
N LEU A 199 -1.91 15.45 -4.64
CA LEU A 199 -0.96 16.23 -3.87
C LEU A 199 0.30 16.51 -4.68
N SER A 200 0.90 15.47 -5.28
CA SER A 200 2.10 15.62 -6.10
C SER A 200 1.87 16.58 -7.27
N VAL A 201 0.75 16.42 -7.99
CA VAL A 201 0.42 17.26 -9.15
C VAL A 201 0.12 18.70 -8.70
N PHE A 202 -0.56 18.88 -7.58
CA PHE A 202 -0.88 20.18 -7.00
C PHE A 202 0.38 20.94 -6.55
N LEU A 203 1.31 20.27 -5.87
CA LEU A 203 2.58 20.86 -5.46
C LEU A 203 3.44 21.29 -6.66
N ALA A 204 3.48 20.46 -7.71
CA ALA A 204 4.22 20.75 -8.95
C ALA A 204 3.57 21.83 -9.84
N THR A 205 2.26 22.08 -9.69
CA THR A 205 1.52 23.00 -10.56
C THR A 205 2.07 24.42 -10.44
N LYS A 206 2.21 25.11 -11.59
CA LYS A 206 2.74 26.48 -11.67
C LYS A 206 1.91 27.49 -10.87
N ILE A 207 2.61 28.50 -10.34
CA ILE A 207 2.00 29.64 -9.65
C ILE A 207 1.32 30.55 -10.66
N HIS A 208 0.07 30.95 -10.39
CA HIS A 208 -0.72 31.86 -11.24
C HIS A 208 -1.14 33.14 -10.52
N ALA A 209 -0.54 33.46 -9.37
CA ALA A 209 -0.97 34.54 -8.47
C ALA A 209 -1.17 35.91 -9.13
N LYS A 210 -0.32 36.27 -10.11
CA LYS A 210 -0.40 37.56 -10.82
C LYS A 210 -1.44 37.59 -11.93
N SER A 211 -1.59 36.50 -12.67
CA SER A 211 -2.50 36.41 -13.82
C SER A 211 -3.92 36.01 -13.43
N ASN A 212 -4.08 35.29 -12.32
CA ASN A 212 -5.36 34.80 -11.85
C ASN A 212 -5.38 34.76 -10.30
N PRO A 213 -5.87 35.82 -9.64
CA PRO A 213 -5.83 35.91 -8.18
C PRO A 213 -6.84 34.95 -7.51
N ILE A 214 -6.54 34.54 -6.28
CA ILE A 214 -7.42 33.68 -5.48
C ILE A 214 -8.73 34.42 -5.16
N ARG A 215 -9.86 33.74 -5.33
CA ARG A 215 -11.19 34.20 -4.89
C ARG A 215 -11.89 33.05 -4.14
N LEU A 216 -12.02 33.21 -2.84
CA LEU A 216 -12.66 32.19 -2.00
C LEU A 216 -14.17 32.11 -2.27
N PRO A 217 -14.80 30.94 -2.07
CA PRO A 217 -14.20 29.69 -1.60
C PRO A 217 -13.67 28.76 -2.72
N PHE A 218 -14.15 28.88 -3.96
CA PHE A 218 -13.91 27.85 -4.98
C PHE A 218 -12.81 28.13 -6.00
N HIS A 219 -12.32 29.38 -6.10
CA HIS A 219 -11.39 29.79 -7.14
C HIS A 219 -9.96 29.94 -6.58
N LEU A 220 -9.19 28.86 -6.68
CA LEU A 220 -7.82 28.70 -6.14
C LEU A 220 -6.82 28.27 -7.24
N PRO A 221 -6.59 29.10 -8.27
CA PRO A 221 -5.81 28.70 -9.43
C PRO A 221 -4.32 28.51 -9.12
N GLY A 222 -3.75 27.43 -9.66
CA GLY A 222 -2.32 27.14 -9.60
C GLY A 222 -1.93 26.14 -8.51
N GLY A 223 -0.66 26.23 -8.10
CA GLY A 223 -0.02 25.35 -7.13
C GLY A 223 1.23 26.02 -6.55
N PHE A 224 2.11 25.22 -5.96
CA PHE A 224 3.32 25.72 -5.28
C PHE A 224 4.54 25.85 -6.19
N ALA A 225 4.50 25.27 -7.40
CA ALA A 225 5.62 25.18 -8.33
C ALA A 225 6.89 24.56 -7.70
N LEU A 226 6.70 23.58 -6.81
CA LEU A 226 7.80 22.84 -6.21
C LEU A 226 8.48 21.95 -7.25
N ASP A 227 9.79 21.80 -7.10
CA ASP A 227 10.56 20.87 -7.91
C ASP A 227 10.35 19.42 -7.43
N THR A 228 10.91 18.48 -8.18
CA THR A 228 10.80 17.04 -7.88
C THR A 228 11.50 16.64 -6.57
N SER A 229 12.53 17.38 -6.13
CA SER A 229 13.23 17.12 -4.85
C SER A 229 12.38 17.54 -3.66
N ASP A 230 11.81 18.74 -3.72
CA ASP A 230 10.94 19.32 -2.71
C ASP A 230 9.68 18.47 -2.50
N ILE A 231 9.07 18.03 -3.60
CA ILE A 231 7.95 17.09 -3.55
C ILE A 231 8.37 15.77 -2.89
N GLY A 232 9.54 15.24 -3.26
CA GLY A 232 10.12 14.05 -2.64
C GLY A 232 10.31 14.21 -1.12
N LEU A 233 10.79 15.38 -0.67
CA LEU A 233 10.95 15.72 0.75
C LEU A 233 9.61 15.82 1.48
N VAL A 234 8.57 16.38 0.86
CA VAL A 234 7.22 16.41 1.45
C VAL A 234 6.72 14.99 1.69
N PHE A 235 6.81 14.09 0.69
CA PHE A 235 6.40 12.70 0.88
C PHE A 235 7.26 11.94 1.89
N ALA A 236 8.58 12.18 1.92
CA ALA A 236 9.46 11.61 2.92
C ALA A 236 9.04 12.03 4.34
N SER A 237 8.65 13.30 4.53
CA SER A 237 8.16 13.80 5.82
C SER A 237 6.85 13.13 6.26
N ILE A 238 5.92 12.89 5.30
CA ILE A 238 4.69 12.12 5.55
C ILE A 238 5.04 10.70 5.99
N GLY A 239 5.97 10.05 5.30
CA GLY A 239 6.38 8.69 5.65
C GLY A 239 7.02 8.59 7.05
N VAL A 240 7.83 9.59 7.46
CA VAL A 240 8.40 9.64 8.83
C VAL A 240 7.28 9.69 9.88
N VAL A 241 6.26 10.54 9.67
CA VAL A 241 5.09 10.57 10.54
C VAL A 241 4.40 9.21 10.55
N VAL A 242 4.18 8.59 9.40
CA VAL A 242 3.54 7.27 9.28
C VAL A 242 4.29 6.22 10.11
N ILE A 243 5.62 6.15 10.05
CA ILE A 243 6.39 5.20 10.88
C ILE A 243 6.22 5.49 12.37
N ILE A 244 6.36 6.75 12.79
CA ILE A 244 6.23 7.12 14.20
C ILE A 244 4.83 6.73 14.70
N VAL A 245 3.78 7.06 13.94
CA VAL A 245 2.41 6.69 14.31
C VAL A 245 2.23 5.17 14.30
N GLN A 246 2.73 4.46 13.30
CA GLN A 246 2.58 3.00 13.16
C GLN A 246 3.18 2.21 14.32
N PHE A 247 4.36 2.60 14.81
CA PHE A 247 5.08 1.82 15.84
C PHE A 247 4.88 2.35 17.25
N VAL A 248 4.81 3.67 17.43
CA VAL A 248 4.73 4.28 18.75
C VAL A 248 3.27 4.45 19.20
N PHE A 249 2.42 4.97 18.33
CA PHE A 249 1.07 5.40 18.71
C PHE A 249 -0.01 4.37 18.39
N TYR A 250 0.06 3.68 17.26
CA TYR A 250 -1.00 2.79 16.81
C TYR A 250 -1.23 1.60 17.76
N PRO A 251 -0.21 0.83 18.22
CA PRO A 251 -0.45 -0.32 19.09
C PRO A 251 -1.16 0.03 20.41
N PRO A 252 -0.73 1.03 21.21
CA PRO A 252 -1.42 1.36 22.45
C PRO A 252 -2.82 1.95 22.21
N LEU A 253 -3.00 2.74 21.14
CA LEU A 253 -4.29 3.31 20.80
C LEU A 253 -5.28 2.24 20.32
N ALA A 254 -4.83 1.29 19.50
CA ALA A 254 -5.64 0.18 19.01
C ALA A 254 -6.06 -0.75 20.16
N LYS A 255 -5.18 -0.96 21.15
CA LYS A 255 -5.50 -1.71 22.38
C LYS A 255 -6.51 -0.97 23.26
N LYS A 256 -6.36 0.35 23.43
CA LYS A 256 -7.20 1.16 24.33
C LYS A 256 -8.58 1.50 23.75
N TYR A 257 -8.62 1.89 22.48
CA TYR A 257 -9.83 2.43 21.83
C TYR A 257 -10.48 1.45 20.85
N GLY A 258 -9.77 0.42 20.42
CA GLY A 258 -10.25 -0.52 19.40
C GLY A 258 -10.06 -0.03 17.97
N LYS A 259 -9.99 -0.98 17.04
CA LYS A 259 -9.64 -0.73 15.63
C LYS A 259 -10.75 0.00 14.86
N ILE A 260 -12.01 -0.30 15.17
CA ILE A 260 -13.18 0.37 14.56
C ILE A 260 -13.19 1.86 14.89
N ARG A 261 -12.97 2.26 16.15
CA ARG A 261 -12.94 3.68 16.52
C ARG A 261 -11.81 4.44 15.82
N LEU A 262 -10.62 3.84 15.71
CA LEU A 262 -9.51 4.45 14.96
C LEU A 262 -9.88 4.65 13.49
N LEU A 263 -10.56 3.67 12.89
CA LEU A 263 -11.02 3.76 11.52
C LEU A 263 -12.12 4.83 11.35
N THR A 264 -13.04 4.96 12.30
CA THR A 264 -14.03 6.04 12.34
C THR A 264 -13.37 7.41 12.43
N VAL A 265 -12.33 7.57 13.27
CA VAL A 265 -11.57 8.83 13.35
C VAL A 265 -10.95 9.18 12.00
N ALA A 266 -10.37 8.20 11.29
CA ALA A 266 -9.84 8.44 9.95
C ALA A 266 -10.93 8.87 8.95
N ALA A 267 -12.09 8.20 8.96
CA ALA A 267 -13.23 8.53 8.11
C ALA A 267 -13.79 9.94 8.33
N ILE A 268 -13.60 10.52 9.53
CA ILE A 268 -13.96 11.91 9.84
C ILE A 268 -12.89 12.89 9.36
N LEU A 269 -11.61 12.59 9.65
CA LEU A 269 -10.51 13.52 9.46
C LEU A 269 -10.02 13.60 8.01
N ASP A 270 -10.07 12.52 7.22
CA ASP A 270 -9.61 12.52 5.83
C ASP A 270 -10.37 13.52 4.93
N PRO A 271 -11.72 13.59 4.95
CA PRO A 271 -12.47 14.62 4.23
C PRO A 271 -12.08 16.05 4.61
N ILE A 272 -11.81 16.29 5.90
CA ILE A 272 -11.38 17.61 6.40
C ILE A 272 -10.00 17.95 5.83
N ALA A 273 -9.08 16.99 5.87
CA ALA A 273 -7.73 17.14 5.33
C ALA A 273 -7.74 17.48 3.84
N TYR A 274 -8.52 16.74 3.06
CA TYR A 274 -8.60 16.90 1.61
C TYR A 274 -9.15 18.26 1.21
N ASN A 275 -10.19 18.73 1.89
CA ASN A 275 -10.71 20.07 1.65
C ASN A 275 -9.74 21.17 2.11
N ALA A 276 -8.97 20.97 3.19
CA ALA A 276 -8.06 21.99 3.72
C ALA A 276 -6.87 22.30 2.79
N ILE A 277 -6.34 21.30 2.08
CA ILE A 277 -5.13 21.41 1.24
C ILE A 277 -5.18 22.53 0.20
N PRO A 278 -6.19 22.63 -0.69
CA PRO A 278 -6.21 23.68 -1.70
C PRO A 278 -6.22 25.10 -1.09
N TYR A 279 -6.81 25.28 0.09
CA TYR A 279 -6.83 26.58 0.78
C TYR A 279 -5.46 27.00 1.33
N THR A 280 -4.50 26.08 1.46
CA THR A 280 -3.12 26.43 1.86
C THR A 280 -2.46 27.42 0.88
N LEU A 281 -2.90 27.47 -0.39
CA LEU A 281 -2.44 28.48 -1.35
C LEU A 281 -2.74 29.91 -0.89
N SER A 282 -3.84 30.12 -0.17
CA SER A 282 -4.19 31.45 0.36
C SER A 282 -3.22 31.94 1.45
N LEU A 283 -2.43 31.04 2.03
CA LEU A 283 -1.39 31.34 3.03
C LEU A 283 0.00 31.48 2.41
N TYR A 284 0.16 31.17 1.13
CA TYR A 284 1.45 31.15 0.45
C TYR A 284 1.85 32.55 -0.01
N LYS A 285 3.09 32.97 0.34
CA LYS A 285 3.59 34.33 0.11
C LYS A 285 3.31 34.91 -1.29
N PRO A 286 3.52 34.19 -2.41
CA PRO A 286 3.19 34.69 -3.75
C PRO A 286 1.73 35.12 -3.94
N TYR A 287 0.82 34.64 -3.10
CA TYR A 287 -0.61 34.94 -3.12
C TYR A 287 -1.04 35.91 -1.99
N THR A 288 -0.15 36.28 -1.06
CA THR A 288 -0.46 37.18 0.06
C THR A 288 0.34 38.47 -0.02
N ALA A 289 -0.31 39.62 0.15
CA ALA A 289 0.34 40.92 0.03
C ALA A 289 1.41 41.22 1.11
N ASN A 290 1.29 40.65 2.31
CA ASN A 290 2.12 40.98 3.49
C ASN A 290 2.68 39.75 4.27
N GLY A 291 2.78 38.57 3.65
CA GLY A 291 2.96 37.31 4.38
C GLY A 291 4.39 36.78 4.56
N SER A 292 4.70 36.34 5.78
CA SER A 292 5.70 35.32 6.09
C SER A 292 5.07 33.92 5.96
N ASN A 293 5.79 32.94 5.41
CA ASN A 293 5.29 31.58 5.17
C ASN A 293 5.10 30.73 6.45
N TRP A 294 5.30 31.29 7.65
CA TRP A 294 5.23 30.51 8.88
C TRP A 294 3.86 29.86 9.10
N MET A 295 2.76 30.58 8.80
CA MET A 295 1.40 30.03 8.92
C MET A 295 1.20 28.86 7.96
N LEU A 296 1.68 29.01 6.72
CA LEU A 296 1.67 27.94 5.73
C LEU A 296 2.40 26.69 6.24
N TRP A 297 3.61 26.85 6.79
CA TRP A 297 4.40 25.72 7.29
C TRP A 297 3.75 25.04 8.50
N VAL A 298 3.18 25.81 9.44
CA VAL A 298 2.43 25.26 10.57
C VAL A 298 1.19 24.50 10.09
N THR A 299 0.45 25.05 9.13
CA THR A 299 -0.72 24.37 8.54
C THR A 299 -0.32 23.10 7.80
N TRP A 300 0.77 23.11 7.03
CA TRP A 300 1.29 21.91 6.35
C TRP A 300 1.74 20.85 7.35
N ALA A 301 2.46 21.22 8.41
CA ALA A 301 2.87 20.30 9.45
C ALA A 301 1.66 19.62 10.10
N ALA A 302 0.60 20.39 10.41
CA ALA A 302 -0.64 19.85 10.94
C ALA A 302 -1.34 18.89 9.95
N ILE A 303 -1.41 19.25 8.66
CA ILE A 303 -2.00 18.39 7.62
C ILE A 303 -1.21 17.10 7.45
N VAL A 304 0.12 17.17 7.41
CA VAL A 304 1.01 16.00 7.27
C VAL A 304 0.90 15.06 8.47
N ILE A 305 0.91 15.61 9.70
CA ILE A 305 0.72 14.82 10.92
C ILE A 305 -0.64 14.15 10.92
N MET A 306 -1.71 14.91 10.61
CA MET A 306 -3.07 14.39 10.53
C MET A 306 -3.17 13.28 9.48
N ARG A 307 -2.71 13.52 8.25
CA ARG A 307 -2.80 12.55 7.14
C ARG A 307 -1.96 11.30 7.38
N GLY A 308 -0.74 11.45 7.90
CA GLY A 308 0.06 10.29 8.31
C GLY A 308 -0.66 9.46 9.39
N THR A 309 -1.31 10.13 10.35
CA THR A 309 -2.07 9.46 11.41
C THR A 309 -3.30 8.73 10.88
N THR A 310 -4.14 9.39 10.09
CA THR A 310 -5.37 8.80 9.53
C THR A 310 -5.06 7.65 8.58
N THR A 311 -3.97 7.76 7.80
CA THR A 311 -3.50 6.70 6.90
C THR A 311 -3.17 5.43 7.67
N VAL A 312 -2.41 5.52 8.77
CA VAL A 312 -2.10 4.38 9.63
C VAL A 312 -3.37 3.84 10.30
N PHE A 313 -4.18 4.72 10.88
CA PHE A 313 -5.41 4.30 11.57
C PHE A 313 -6.35 3.54 10.66
N ALA A 314 -6.54 4.00 9.42
CA ALA A 314 -7.47 3.38 8.49
C ALA A 314 -6.89 2.10 7.87
N LEU A 315 -5.71 2.17 7.22
CA LEU A 315 -5.15 1.03 6.49
C LEU A 315 -4.77 -0.12 7.44
N THR A 316 -4.09 0.17 8.54
CA THR A 316 -3.67 -0.89 9.47
C THR A 316 -4.88 -1.54 10.14
N SER A 317 -5.86 -0.75 10.59
CA SER A 317 -7.07 -1.30 11.21
C SER A 317 -7.89 -2.12 10.22
N CYS A 318 -8.05 -1.64 8.98
CA CYS A 318 -8.79 -2.36 7.95
C CYS A 318 -8.14 -3.71 7.62
N VAL A 319 -6.81 -3.74 7.41
CA VAL A 319 -6.09 -5.00 7.10
C VAL A 319 -6.14 -5.99 8.27
N ILE A 320 -5.99 -5.52 9.52
CA ILE A 320 -6.11 -6.37 10.71
C ILE A 320 -7.55 -6.92 10.82
N LEU A 321 -8.56 -6.08 10.60
CA LEU A 321 -9.96 -6.51 10.68
C LEU A 321 -10.29 -7.54 9.59
N ILE A 322 -9.85 -7.36 8.34
CA ILE A 322 -10.01 -8.35 7.26
C ILE A 322 -9.34 -9.68 7.64
N THR A 323 -8.17 -9.60 8.27
CA THR A 323 -7.44 -10.78 8.71
C THR A 323 -8.22 -11.53 9.79
N ASN A 324 -8.83 -10.79 10.72
CA ASN A 324 -9.58 -11.37 11.83
C ASN A 324 -10.93 -11.98 11.41
N THR A 325 -11.49 -11.61 10.26
CA THR A 325 -12.74 -12.24 9.77
C THR A 325 -12.50 -13.59 9.07
N ALA A 326 -11.24 -13.98 8.85
CA ALA A 326 -10.93 -15.24 8.22
C ALA A 326 -11.18 -16.43 9.16
N SER A 327 -12.09 -17.32 8.76
CA SER A 327 -12.45 -18.55 9.50
C SER A 327 -11.34 -19.61 9.54
N SER A 328 -10.36 -19.52 8.63
CA SER A 328 -9.23 -20.44 8.53
C SER A 328 -8.04 -19.82 7.79
N PRO A 329 -6.82 -20.39 7.91
CA PRO A 329 -5.66 -19.92 7.16
C PRO A 329 -5.85 -19.95 5.63
N LYS A 330 -6.62 -20.93 5.11
CA LYS A 330 -6.96 -21.02 3.68
C LYS A 330 -7.95 -19.92 3.26
N ALA A 331 -8.95 -19.63 4.09
CA ALA A 331 -9.84 -18.49 3.88
C ALA A 331 -9.09 -17.15 3.93
N LEU A 332 -8.09 -17.02 4.82
CA LEU A 332 -7.26 -15.82 4.96
C LEU A 332 -6.48 -15.50 3.68
N GLY A 333 -5.90 -16.52 3.03
CA GLY A 333 -5.20 -16.37 1.75
C GLY A 333 -6.14 -15.87 0.65
N THR A 334 -7.31 -16.49 0.51
CA THR A 334 -8.34 -16.11 -0.48
C THR A 334 -8.90 -14.72 -0.21
N LEU A 335 -9.25 -14.39 1.04
CA LEU A 335 -9.75 -13.07 1.45
C LEU A 335 -8.76 -11.97 1.13
N ASN A 336 -7.49 -12.16 1.49
CA ASN A 336 -6.44 -11.19 1.20
C ASN A 336 -6.19 -11.05 -0.30
N GLY A 337 -6.15 -12.16 -1.04
CA GLY A 337 -5.98 -12.15 -2.50
C GLY A 337 -7.11 -11.38 -3.19
N LEU A 338 -8.36 -11.64 -2.81
CA LEU A 338 -9.54 -10.94 -3.32
C LEU A 338 -9.52 -9.46 -2.94
N SER A 339 -9.25 -9.14 -1.67
CA SER A 339 -9.17 -7.77 -1.14
C SER A 339 -8.13 -6.95 -1.91
N THR A 340 -6.92 -7.49 -2.07
CA THR A 340 -5.83 -6.83 -2.79
C THR A 340 -6.14 -6.69 -4.29
N SER A 341 -6.78 -7.67 -4.91
CA SER A 341 -7.18 -7.58 -6.33
C SER A 341 -8.23 -6.50 -6.57
N LEU A 342 -9.26 -6.43 -5.72
CA LEU A 342 -10.29 -5.39 -5.81
C LEU A 342 -9.70 -4.01 -5.47
N ALA A 343 -8.85 -3.92 -4.46
CA ALA A 343 -8.16 -2.68 -4.13
C ALA A 343 -7.31 -2.19 -5.31
N ALA A 344 -6.62 -3.09 -6.04
CA ALA A 344 -5.84 -2.75 -7.24
C ALA A 344 -6.68 -2.11 -8.35
N LEU A 345 -7.96 -2.49 -8.51
CA LEU A 345 -8.89 -1.79 -9.41
C LEU A 345 -9.10 -0.35 -8.95
N GLY A 346 -9.33 -0.16 -7.65
CA GLY A 346 -9.44 1.17 -7.04
C GLY A 346 -8.18 2.03 -7.23
N LEU A 347 -7.00 1.42 -7.08
CA LEU A 347 -5.69 2.05 -7.32
C LEU A 347 -5.48 2.51 -8.76
N SER A 348 -6.12 1.85 -9.73
CA SER A 348 -6.05 2.23 -11.14
C SER A 348 -7.08 3.31 -11.50
N LEU A 349 -8.32 3.17 -11.01
CA LEU A 349 -9.44 4.05 -11.35
C LEU A 349 -9.33 5.41 -10.67
N GLY A 350 -8.88 5.45 -9.41
CA GLY A 350 -8.77 6.68 -8.63
C GLY A 350 -7.90 7.73 -9.32
N PRO A 351 -6.59 7.45 -9.53
CA PRO A 351 -5.68 8.42 -10.14
C PRO A 351 -6.08 8.89 -11.54
N SER A 352 -6.66 7.98 -12.32
CA SER A 352 -7.16 8.30 -13.66
C SER A 352 -8.31 9.31 -13.60
N THR A 353 -9.28 9.07 -12.70
CA THR A 353 -10.46 9.91 -12.52
C THR A 353 -10.09 11.27 -11.93
N PHE A 354 -9.32 11.27 -10.84
CA PHE A 354 -8.97 12.49 -10.13
C PHE A 354 -7.92 13.33 -10.87
N GLY A 355 -7.00 12.70 -11.61
CA GLY A 355 -6.10 13.39 -12.53
C GLY A 355 -6.84 14.09 -13.67
N TRP A 356 -7.86 13.43 -14.26
CA TRP A 356 -8.73 14.05 -15.26
C TRP A 356 -9.56 15.21 -14.68
N LEU A 357 -10.15 15.03 -13.49
CA LEU A 357 -10.87 16.11 -12.78
C LEU A 357 -9.95 17.30 -12.50
N PHE A 358 -8.72 17.06 -12.05
CA PHE A 358 -7.75 18.11 -11.79
C PHE A 358 -7.35 18.87 -13.06
N SER A 359 -7.07 18.15 -14.16
CA SER A 359 -6.76 18.74 -15.47
C SER A 359 -7.92 19.60 -16.01
N THR A 360 -9.15 19.14 -15.85
CA THR A 360 -10.35 19.90 -16.24
C THR A 360 -10.57 21.12 -15.32
N GLY A 361 -10.39 20.94 -14.02
CA GLY A 361 -10.49 22.01 -13.01
C GLY A 361 -9.47 23.13 -13.25
N GLN A 362 -8.25 22.80 -13.68
CA GLN A 362 -7.24 23.80 -14.06
C GLN A 362 -7.69 24.70 -15.21
N LYS A 363 -8.39 24.15 -16.22
CA LYS A 363 -8.90 24.94 -17.36
C LYS A 363 -9.98 25.94 -16.95
N SER A 364 -10.79 25.58 -15.95
CA SER A 364 -11.92 26.40 -15.49
C SER A 364 -11.60 27.24 -14.24
N SER A 365 -10.38 27.14 -13.69
CA SER A 365 -9.96 27.72 -12.40
C SER A 365 -10.68 27.16 -11.15
N TRP A 366 -11.30 25.98 -11.27
CA TRP A 366 -11.95 25.22 -10.20
C TRP A 366 -11.09 24.02 -9.77
N THR A 367 -9.89 24.30 -9.27
CA THR A 367 -8.91 23.29 -8.82
C THR A 367 -9.32 22.58 -7.52
N THR A 368 -10.38 23.04 -6.85
CA THR A 368 -10.94 22.47 -5.63
C THR A 368 -11.85 21.25 -5.86
N ILE A 369 -12.46 21.13 -7.04
CA ILE A 369 -13.36 20.02 -7.41
C ILE A 369 -12.76 18.63 -7.15
N PRO A 370 -11.53 18.30 -7.59
CA PRO A 370 -10.95 16.98 -7.32
C PRO A 370 -10.81 16.68 -5.82
N TRP A 371 -10.51 17.69 -4.98
CA TRP A 371 -10.39 17.53 -3.53
C TRP A 371 -11.75 17.29 -2.86
N VAL A 372 -12.80 17.99 -3.32
CA VAL A 372 -14.18 17.76 -2.86
C VAL A 372 -14.63 16.36 -3.26
N GLY A 373 -14.40 15.94 -4.51
CA GLY A 373 -14.71 14.59 -4.97
C GLY A 373 -13.99 13.52 -4.14
N LEU A 374 -12.73 13.76 -3.79
CA LEU A 374 -11.96 12.84 -2.96
C LEU A 374 -12.52 12.74 -1.54
N SER A 375 -13.01 13.86 -1.01
CA SER A 375 -13.69 13.92 0.29
C SER A 375 -15.00 13.15 0.29
N LEU A 376 -15.77 13.19 -0.80
CA LEU A 376 -16.98 12.39 -0.94
C LEU A 376 -16.67 10.89 -0.96
N VAL A 377 -15.60 10.48 -1.65
CA VAL A 377 -15.13 9.08 -1.63
C VAL A 377 -14.69 8.67 -0.22
N ALA A 378 -13.93 9.50 0.49
CA ALA A 378 -13.54 9.21 1.88
C ALA A 378 -14.74 9.17 2.83
N LEU A 379 -15.74 10.05 2.69
CA LEU A 379 -16.97 9.99 3.48
C LEU A 379 -17.76 8.70 3.27
N SER A 380 -17.68 8.09 2.07
CA SER A 380 -18.32 6.80 1.80
C SER A 380 -17.79 5.66 2.67
N MET A 381 -16.61 5.82 3.31
CA MET A 381 -16.08 4.84 4.27
C MET A 381 -17.12 4.49 5.33
N TRP A 382 -17.89 5.47 5.83
CA TRP A 382 -18.91 5.29 6.86
C TRP A 382 -19.97 4.25 6.53
N VAL A 383 -20.26 4.05 5.23
CA VAL A 383 -21.22 3.03 4.77
C VAL A 383 -20.68 1.62 4.99
N TRP A 384 -19.36 1.47 4.98
CA TRP A 384 -18.67 0.19 4.98
C TRP A 384 -18.02 -0.17 6.32
N ILE A 385 -18.01 0.74 7.30
CA ILE A 385 -17.50 0.45 8.65
C ILE A 385 -18.44 -0.55 9.32
N PRO A 386 -17.98 -1.76 9.69
CA PRO A 386 -18.83 -2.73 10.37
C PRO A 386 -19.05 -2.34 11.82
N ASP A 387 -20.20 -2.74 12.37
CA ASP A 387 -20.48 -2.61 13.80
C ASP A 387 -19.60 -3.56 14.61
N ALA A 388 -19.21 -3.14 15.81
CA ALA A 388 -18.38 -3.97 16.69
C ALA A 388 -19.06 -5.30 17.06
N GLU A 389 -20.39 -5.29 17.20
CA GLU A 389 -21.19 -6.48 17.50
C GLU A 389 -21.18 -7.50 16.34
N ASP A 390 -21.19 -7.04 15.10
CA ASP A 390 -21.16 -7.92 13.91
C ASP A 390 -19.80 -8.66 13.84
N LEU A 391 -18.71 -7.99 14.21
CA LEU A 391 -17.37 -8.61 14.28
C LEU A 391 -17.22 -9.59 15.44
N GLU A 392 -17.80 -9.29 16.62
CA GLU A 392 -17.80 -10.22 17.74
C GLU A 392 -18.64 -11.48 17.49
N ARG A 393 -19.70 -11.37 16.67
CA ARG A 393 -20.50 -12.52 16.24
C ARG A 393 -19.71 -13.44 15.31
N ASP A 394 -18.98 -12.88 14.36
CA ASP A 394 -18.12 -13.64 13.45
C ASP A 394 -16.98 -14.36 14.21
N ASP A 395 -16.43 -13.75 15.26
CA ASP A 395 -15.38 -14.35 16.11
C ASP A 395 -15.92 -15.49 17.00
N LYS A 396 -17.17 -15.41 17.46
CA LYS A 396 -17.81 -16.41 18.35
C LYS A 396 -18.45 -17.59 17.62
N ASN A 397 -18.74 -17.48 16.32
CA ASN A 397 -19.36 -18.54 15.51
C ASN A 397 -18.45 -19.07 14.38
N PRO A 398 -17.22 -19.54 14.64
CA PRO A 398 -16.41 -20.15 13.58
C PRO A 398 -17.00 -21.48 13.05
N ILE A 399 -17.99 -22.07 13.74
CA ILE A 399 -18.42 -23.48 13.55
C ILE A 399 -19.91 -23.63 13.13
N SER A 400 -20.76 -22.60 13.16
CA SER A 400 -22.21 -22.79 12.92
C SER A 400 -22.63 -22.98 11.45
N GLN A 401 -21.69 -23.02 10.49
CA GLN A 401 -21.96 -23.45 9.12
C GLN A 401 -21.55 -24.90 8.85
N HIS A 402 -21.03 -25.62 9.84
CA HIS A 402 -20.58 -27.00 9.67
C HIS A 402 -21.67 -28.06 9.93
N SER A 403 -22.90 -27.67 10.31
CA SER A 403 -23.91 -28.63 10.78
C SER A 403 -25.33 -28.43 10.24
N SER A 404 -25.56 -27.67 9.15
CA SER A 404 -26.93 -27.52 8.60
C SER A 404 -27.17 -28.19 7.25
N ASN A 405 -26.15 -28.79 6.62
CA ASN A 405 -26.32 -29.49 5.35
C ASN A 405 -25.88 -30.96 5.35
N SER A 406 -25.30 -31.51 6.43
CA SER A 406 -25.03 -32.96 6.54
C SER A 406 -26.23 -33.75 7.07
N ASP A 407 -27.06 -33.13 7.92
CA ASP A 407 -28.09 -33.86 8.67
C ASP A 407 -29.43 -33.94 7.92
N ALA A 408 -29.54 -33.25 6.77
CA ALA A 408 -30.73 -33.31 5.92
C ALA A 408 -30.69 -34.46 4.90
N ASP A 409 -29.51 -34.90 4.48
CA ASP A 409 -29.37 -36.00 3.50
C ASP A 409 -29.33 -37.39 4.17
N ASP A 410 -28.85 -37.49 5.42
CA ASP A 410 -28.83 -38.77 6.16
C ASP A 410 -30.21 -39.19 6.73
N GLN A 411 -31.18 -38.27 6.83
CA GLN A 411 -32.54 -38.64 7.26
C GLN A 411 -33.47 -39.11 6.13
N ILE A 412 -33.07 -38.94 4.87
CA ILE A 412 -33.85 -39.42 3.71
C ILE A 412 -33.40 -40.83 3.30
N SER A 413 -32.16 -41.24 3.61
CA SER A 413 -31.64 -42.59 3.32
C SER A 413 -32.04 -43.68 4.33
N ALA A 414 -32.68 -43.34 5.46
CA ALA A 414 -33.06 -44.29 6.51
C ALA A 414 -34.54 -44.69 6.49
N ARG A 415 -35.27 -44.33 5.44
CA ARG A 415 -36.66 -44.75 5.20
C ARG A 415 -36.82 -45.23 3.76
N ASP A 416 -36.22 -46.38 3.46
CA ASP A 416 -36.66 -47.32 2.42
C ASP A 416 -36.28 -48.75 2.82
#